data_AF-A0A644YEN4-F1
#
_entry.id   AF-A0A644YEN4-F1
#
_cell.length_a   1.000
_cell.length_b   1.000
_cell.length_c   1.000
_cell.angle_alpha   90.00
_cell.angle_beta   90.00
_cell.angle_gamma   90.00
#
_symmetry.space_group_name_H-M   'P 1'
#
loop_
_entity.id
_entity.type
_entity.pdbx_description
1 polymer ?
#
loop_
_entity_poly.entity_id
_entity_poly.type
_entity_poly.pdbx_seq_one_letter_code
_entity_poly.pdbx_strand_id
1 'polypeptide(L)'
;MTFGLYTGWVFIATIVNIAALLVKLEWSGFGIADETWAVIVLAVAVILVFIILLNNHNAVFPLPVAWACLGIYISLKSPQGYNGEYVLLQITALAGMVVLIVMALIQFYKNHYAVLPNTTL
;
A
#
# COMPACT_ATOMS: atom_id res chain seq x y z
N MET A 1 11.60 12.18 12.62
CA MET A 1 10.58 12.12 11.53
C MET A 1 11.18 11.66 10.21
N THR A 2 12.31 12.22 9.76
CA THR A 2 12.90 12.00 8.42
C THR A 2 13.17 10.52 8.07
N PHE A 3 13.71 9.73 9.01
CA PHE A 3 14.05 8.33 8.75
C PHE A 3 12.80 7.47 8.45
N GLY A 4 11.70 7.70 9.16
CA GLY A 4 10.47 6.91 9.01
C GLY A 4 9.73 7.13 7.69
N LEU A 5 9.69 8.38 7.22
CA LEU A 5 9.07 8.69 5.93
C LEU A 5 9.94 8.20 4.76
N TYR A 6 11.26 8.39 4.83
CA TYR A 6 12.17 7.92 3.80
C TYR A 6 12.18 6.40 3.67
N THR A 7 12.25 5.68 4.80
CA THR A 7 12.17 4.21 4.81
C THR A 7 10.83 3.72 4.28
N GLY A 8 9.71 4.37 4.63
CA GLY A 8 8.40 4.07 4.05
C GLY A 8 8.37 4.27 2.53
N TRP A 9 8.96 5.35 2.01
CA TRP A 9 9.00 5.63 0.57
C TRP A 9 9.90 4.65 -0.20
N VAL A 10 11.08 4.33 0.33
CA VAL A 10 11.97 3.33 -0.29
C VAL A 10 11.32 1.95 -0.27
N PHE A 11 10.67 1.58 0.83
CA PHE A 11 9.96 0.30 0.96
C PHE A 11 8.84 0.14 -0.07
N ILE A 12 7.99 1.15 -0.24
CA ILE A 12 6.92 1.08 -1.25
C ILE A 12 7.50 1.07 -2.67
N ALA A 13 8.56 1.84 -2.94
CA ALA A 13 9.22 1.83 -4.24
C ALA A 13 9.77 0.44 -4.58
N THR A 14 10.35 -0.28 -3.61
CA THR A 14 10.80 -1.66 -3.79
C THR A 14 9.65 -2.59 -4.13
N ILE A 15 8.54 -2.53 -3.39
CA ILE A 15 7.35 -3.37 -3.66
C ILE A 15 6.79 -3.10 -5.05
N VAL A 16 6.58 -1.82 -5.40
CA VAL A 16 6.02 -1.43 -6.71
C VAL A 16 6.95 -1.85 -7.85
N ASN A 17 8.27 -1.70 -7.68
CA ASN A 17 9.24 -2.13 -8.69
C ASN A 17 9.24 -3.65 -8.88
N ILE A 18 9.15 -4.42 -7.79
CA ILE A 18 9.04 -5.89 -7.87
C ILE A 18 7.72 -6.29 -8.56
N ALA A 19 6.61 -5.66 -8.20
CA ALA A 19 5.31 -5.91 -8.83
C ALA A 19 5.33 -5.56 -10.33
N ALA A 20 5.91 -4.41 -10.70
CA ALA A 20 6.07 -4.00 -12.10
C ALA A 20 6.98 -4.95 -12.88
N LEU A 21 8.05 -5.47 -12.26
CA LEU A 21 8.92 -6.47 -12.85
C LEU A 21 8.16 -7.79 -13.08
N LEU A 22 7.30 -8.20 -12.15
CA LEU A 22 6.42 -9.37 -12.29
C LEU A 22 5.51 -9.29 -13.50
N VAL A 23 4.85 -8.12 -13.66
CA VAL A 23 3.96 -7.85 -14.79
C VAL A 23 4.76 -7.83 -16.10
N LYS A 24 5.95 -7.22 -16.11
CA LYS A 24 6.83 -7.19 -17.29
C LYS A 24 7.34 -8.57 -17.71
N LEU A 25 7.49 -9.49 -16.76
CA LEU A 25 7.86 -10.88 -17.04
C LEU A 25 6.66 -11.72 -17.51
N GLU A 26 5.48 -11.11 -17.67
CA GLU A 26 4.23 -11.80 -18.02
C GLU A 26 3.98 -13.00 -17.11
N TRP A 27 4.34 -12.87 -15.82
CA TRP A 27 4.14 -13.96 -14.88
C TRP A 27 2.64 -14.15 -14.69
N SER A 28 2.14 -15.27 -15.22
CA SER A 28 0.74 -15.72 -15.16
C SER A 28 0.21 -16.07 -13.76
N GLY A 29 0.86 -15.61 -12.68
CA GLY A 29 0.38 -15.78 -11.30
C GLY A 29 0.07 -17.23 -10.93
N PHE A 30 0.95 -18.18 -11.24
CA PHE A 30 0.71 -19.63 -11.06
C PHE A 30 -0.49 -20.19 -11.85
N GLY A 31 -0.89 -19.53 -12.96
CA GLY A 31 -2.06 -19.89 -13.76
C GLY A 31 -3.37 -19.26 -13.27
N ILE A 32 -3.30 -18.27 -12.39
CA ILE A 32 -4.44 -17.52 -11.84
C ILE A 32 -4.72 -16.30 -12.73
N ALA A 33 -5.98 -15.92 -12.88
CA ALA A 33 -6.37 -14.72 -13.62
C ALA A 33 -5.67 -13.46 -13.07
N ASP A 34 -5.19 -12.60 -13.96
CA ASP A 34 -4.40 -11.40 -13.63
C ASP A 34 -5.08 -10.49 -12.60
N GLU A 35 -6.40 -10.32 -12.69
CA GLU A 35 -7.16 -9.54 -11.72
C GLU A 35 -7.06 -10.14 -10.30
N THR A 36 -7.21 -11.45 -10.17
CA THR A 36 -7.15 -12.14 -8.86
C THR A 36 -5.73 -12.11 -8.30
N TRP A 37 -4.73 -12.28 -9.16
CA TRP A 37 -3.33 -12.17 -8.76
C TRP A 37 -2.98 -10.77 -8.24
N ALA A 38 -3.45 -9.72 -8.93
CA ALA A 38 -3.27 -8.35 -8.51
C ALA A 38 -3.94 -8.06 -7.14
N VAL A 39 -5.13 -8.62 -6.90
CA VAL A 39 -5.79 -8.54 -5.57
C VAL A 39 -4.94 -9.21 -4.49
N ILE A 40 -4.35 -10.39 -4.76
CA ILE A 40 -3.48 -11.10 -3.81
C ILE A 40 -2.24 -10.26 -3.49
N VAL A 41 -1.57 -9.71 -4.51
CA VAL A 41 -0.38 -8.86 -4.32
C VAL A 41 -0.73 -7.63 -3.48
N LEU A 42 -1.87 -7.00 -3.75
CA LEU A 42 -2.35 -5.84 -3.00
C LEU A 42 -2.65 -6.20 -1.53
N ALA A 43 -3.29 -7.34 -1.29
CA ALA A 43 -3.54 -7.84 0.06
C ALA A 43 -2.24 -8.11 0.83
N VAL A 44 -1.25 -8.76 0.19
CA VAL A 44 0.07 -9.00 0.77
C VAL A 44 0.78 -7.68 1.12
N ALA A 45 0.71 -6.68 0.24
CA ALA A 45 1.29 -5.37 0.49
C ALA A 45 0.67 -4.69 1.73
N VAL A 46 -0.66 -4.73 1.87
CA VAL A 46 -1.36 -4.17 3.04
C VAL A 46 -0.96 -4.91 4.33
N ILE A 47 -0.88 -6.25 4.30
CA ILE A 47 -0.47 -7.06 5.46
C ILE A 47 0.97 -6.73 5.88
N LEU A 48 1.89 -6.62 4.94
CA LEU A 48 3.28 -6.25 5.23
C LEU A 48 3.38 -4.89 5.91
N VAL A 49 2.64 -3.90 5.41
CA VAL A 49 2.59 -2.57 6.02
C VAL A 49 1.99 -2.62 7.41
N PHE A 50 0.95 -3.42 7.62
CA PHE A 50 0.35 -3.61 8.94
C PHE A 50 1.36 -4.18 9.94
N ILE A 51 2.11 -5.22 9.56
CA ILE A 51 3.15 -5.82 10.42
C ILE A 51 4.23 -4.79 10.78
N ILE A 52 4.69 -4.00 9.80
CA ILE A 52 5.73 -2.98 10.05
C ILE A 52 5.18 -1.83 10.91
N LEU A 53 3.92 -1.44 10.72
CA LEU A 53 3.25 -0.42 11.53
C LEU A 53 3.18 -0.84 13.00
N LEU A 54 2.88 -2.11 13.27
CA LEU A 54 2.88 -2.67 14.62
C LEU A 54 4.27 -2.59 15.28
N ASN A 55 5.34 -2.80 14.52
CA ASN A 55 6.69 -2.78 15.07
C ASN A 55 7.26 -1.36 15.26
N ASN A 56 7.01 -0.45 14.32
CA ASN A 56 7.64 0.87 14.31
C ASN A 56 6.80 1.93 15.04
N HIS A 57 5.53 1.64 15.33
CA HIS A 57 4.55 2.55 15.90
C HIS A 57 4.41 3.93 15.20
N ASN A 58 4.96 4.07 14.00
CA ASN A 58 5.11 5.33 13.31
C ASN A 58 3.93 5.59 12.35
N ALA A 59 3.14 6.61 12.66
CA ALA A 59 1.93 6.97 11.91
C ALA A 59 2.21 7.42 10.46
N VAL A 60 3.45 7.80 10.13
CA VAL A 60 3.82 8.31 8.79
C VAL A 60 4.16 7.18 7.80
N PHE A 61 4.49 6.00 8.30
CA PHE A 61 4.89 4.85 7.48
C PHE A 61 3.83 4.35 6.47
N PRO A 62 2.52 4.29 6.78
CA PRO A 62 1.50 3.80 5.84
C PRO A 62 1.12 4.81 4.75
N LEU A 63 1.44 6.10 4.88
CA LEU A 63 1.06 7.13 3.88
C LEU A 63 1.61 6.88 2.47
N PRO A 64 2.91 6.57 2.29
CA PRO A 64 3.46 6.18 0.99
C PRO A 64 2.70 5.04 0.30
N VAL A 65 2.22 4.06 1.09
CA VAL A 65 1.50 2.90 0.55
C VAL A 65 0.06 3.27 0.18
N ALA A 66 -0.59 4.12 0.98
CA ALA A 66 -1.90 4.67 0.63
C ALA A 66 -1.83 5.46 -0.69
N TRP A 67 -0.75 6.23 -0.92
CA TRP A 67 -0.52 6.91 -2.19
C TRP A 67 -0.33 5.94 -3.37
N ALA A 68 0.39 4.83 -3.17
CA ALA A 68 0.51 3.80 -4.19
C ALA A 68 -0.84 3.15 -4.54
N CYS A 69 -1.69 2.86 -3.55
CA CYS A 69 -3.05 2.35 -3.78
C CYS A 69 -3.90 3.33 -4.61
N LEU A 70 -3.73 4.64 -4.35
CA LEU A 70 -4.38 5.71 -5.12
C LEU A 70 -3.89 5.69 -6.59
N GLY A 71 -2.58 5.56 -6.81
CA GLY A 71 -2.00 5.44 -8.16
C GLY A 71 -2.54 4.24 -8.94
N ILE A 72 -2.71 3.09 -8.28
CA ILE A 72 -3.34 1.89 -8.87
C ILE A 72 -4.78 2.22 -9.28
N TYR A 73 -5.59 2.78 -8.38
CA TYR A 73 -6.97 3.14 -8.68
C TYR A 73 -7.09 4.13 -9.86
N ILE A 74 -6.25 5.17 -9.92
CA ILE A 74 -6.24 6.12 -11.05
C ILE A 74 -5.90 5.41 -12.37
N SER A 75 -4.90 4.52 -12.33
CA SER A 75 -4.45 3.78 -13.52
C SER A 75 -5.55 2.85 -14.05
N LEU A 76 -6.31 2.21 -13.16
CA LEU A 76 -7.43 1.34 -13.53
C LEU A 76 -8.66 2.12 -14.04
N LYS A 77 -8.87 3.35 -13.55
CA LYS A 77 -9.99 4.21 -13.96
C LYS A 77 -9.71 4.97 -15.26
N SER A 78 -8.44 5.11 -15.65
CA SER A 78 -8.06 5.88 -16.83
C SER A 78 -8.63 5.26 -18.12
N PRO A 79 -9.22 6.07 -19.05
CA PRO A 79 -9.76 5.60 -20.33
C PRO A 79 -8.73 4.95 -21.26
N GLN A 80 -7.43 5.19 -21.03
CA GLN A 80 -6.32 4.56 -21.77
C GLN A 80 -5.82 3.25 -21.12
N GLY A 81 -6.39 2.87 -19.96
CA GLY A 81 -6.09 1.61 -19.26
C GLY A 81 -7.15 0.55 -19.55
N TYR A 82 -7.67 -0.08 -18.49
CA TYR A 82 -8.66 -1.16 -18.56
C TYR A 82 -10.12 -0.69 -18.61
N ASN A 83 -10.37 0.61 -18.83
CA ASN A 83 -11.71 1.16 -19.06
C ASN A 83 -12.78 0.79 -18.01
N GLY A 84 -12.36 0.55 -16.75
CA GLY A 84 -13.27 0.12 -15.69
C GLY A 84 -13.68 -1.36 -15.70
N GLU A 85 -13.04 -2.20 -16.52
CA GLU A 85 -13.39 -3.62 -16.66
C GLU A 85 -13.12 -4.42 -15.36
N TYR A 86 -12.07 -4.08 -14.60
CA TYR A 86 -11.71 -4.71 -13.33
C TYR A 86 -12.26 -3.98 -12.11
N VAL A 87 -13.59 -4.02 -11.97
CA VAL A 87 -14.31 -3.37 -10.85
C VAL A 87 -13.86 -3.92 -9.49
N LEU A 88 -13.57 -5.23 -9.38
CA LEU A 88 -13.14 -5.85 -8.13
C LEU A 88 -11.77 -5.31 -7.68
N LEU A 89 -10.83 -5.20 -8.62
CA LEU A 89 -9.49 -4.66 -8.34
C LEU A 89 -9.54 -3.17 -7.96
N GLN A 90 -10.45 -2.39 -8.55
CA GLN A 90 -10.67 -1.00 -8.16
C GLN A 90 -11.20 -0.87 -6.73
N ILE A 91 -12.22 -1.65 -6.36
CA ILE A 91 -12.82 -1.63 -5.02
C ILE A 91 -11.79 -2.06 -3.98
N THR A 92 -11.02 -3.12 -4.26
CA THR A 92 -9.98 -3.60 -3.33
C THR A 92 -8.84 -2.60 -3.15
N ALA A 93 -8.40 -1.92 -4.21
CA ALA A 93 -7.39 -0.85 -4.10
C ALA A 93 -7.91 0.34 -3.28
N LEU A 94 -9.16 0.75 -3.49
CA LEU A 94 -9.78 1.83 -2.72
C LEU A 94 -9.97 1.43 -1.25
N ALA A 95 -10.47 0.22 -0.99
CA ALA A 95 -10.61 -0.32 0.35
C ALA A 95 -9.26 -0.41 1.07
N GLY A 96 -8.22 -0.88 0.39
CA GLY A 96 -6.85 -0.92 0.91
C GLY A 96 -6.33 0.47 1.28
N MET A 97 -6.55 1.47 0.42
CA MET A 97 -6.21 2.87 0.72
C MET A 97 -6.93 3.37 1.98
N VAL A 98 -8.24 3.15 2.09
CA VAL A 98 -9.04 3.58 3.25
C VAL A 98 -8.53 2.90 4.52
N VAL A 99 -8.27 1.59 4.47
CA VAL A 99 -7.73 0.83 5.60
C VAL A 99 -6.38 1.39 6.05
N LEU A 100 -5.48 1.68 5.12
CA LEU A 100 -4.15 2.23 5.43
C LEU A 100 -4.24 3.64 6.04
N ILE A 101 -5.15 4.49 5.57
CA ILE A 101 -5.38 5.82 6.14
C ILE A 101 -5.98 5.70 7.56
N VAL A 102 -6.96 4.81 7.75
CA VAL A 102 -7.55 4.56 9.07
C VAL A 102 -6.48 4.05 10.04
N MET A 103 -5.63 3.13 9.62
CA MET A 103 -4.49 2.66 10.41
C MET A 103 -3.53 3.79 10.77
N ALA A 104 -3.21 4.67 9.82
CA ALA A 104 -2.38 5.86 10.07
C ALA A 104 -3.00 6.78 11.13
N LEU A 105 -4.31 7.04 11.02
CA LEU A 105 -5.05 7.89 11.96
C LEU A 105 -5.12 7.26 13.35
N ILE A 106 -5.47 5.97 13.45
CA ILE A 106 -5.51 5.24 14.73
C ILE A 106 -4.13 5.31 15.41
N GLN A 107 -3.06 5.10 14.64
CA GLN A 107 -1.71 5.15 15.17
C GLN A 107 -1.33 6.57 15.62
N PHE A 108 -1.75 7.60 14.88
CA PHE A 108 -1.57 9.00 15.24
C PHE A 108 -2.30 9.38 16.55
N TYR A 109 -3.54 8.90 16.73
CA TYR A 109 -4.29 9.07 17.97
C TYR A 109 -3.65 8.33 19.14
N LYS A 110 -3.27 7.05 18.96
CA LYS A 110 -2.59 6.26 20.00
C LYS A 110 -1.28 6.90 20.45
N ASN A 111 -0.59 7.57 19.52
CA ASN A 111 0.67 8.24 19.81
C ASN A 111 0.50 9.64 20.41
N HIS A 112 -0.67 10.01 20.93
CA HIS A 112 -0.95 11.29 21.58
C HIS A 112 -0.52 12.50 20.72
N TYR A 113 -0.84 12.48 19.43
CA TYR A 113 -0.46 13.52 18.44
C TYR A 113 1.04 13.65 18.16
N ALA A 114 1.88 12.83 18.78
CA ALA A 114 3.27 12.71 18.36
C ALA A 114 3.35 11.84 17.10
N VAL A 115 4.36 12.06 16.26
CA VAL A 115 4.64 11.20 15.09
C VAL A 115 5.55 10.03 15.45
N LEU A 116 6.32 10.17 16.54
CA LEU A 116 7.22 9.17 17.09
C LEU A 116 6.81 8.87 18.54
N PRO A 117 6.94 7.63 19.03
CA PRO A 117 6.74 7.36 20.45
C PRO A 117 7.74 8.18 21.26
N ASN A 118 7.27 8.85 22.32
CA ASN A 118 8.14 9.61 23.22
C ASN A 118 9.14 8.63 23.86
N THR A 119 10.39 8.67 23.42
CA THR A 119 11.49 8.07 24.16
C THR A 119 11.64 8.88 25.44
N THR A 120 11.02 8.41 26.52
CA THR A 120 11.40 8.79 27.88
C THR A 120 12.80 8.24 28.10
N LEU A 121 13.82 9.06 27.85
CA LEU A 121 15.15 8.93 28.43
C LEU A 121 15.18 9.72 29.73
#